data_AF-A0A673NBA3-F1
#
_entry.id   AF-A0A673NBA3-F1
#
_cell.length_a   1.000
_cell.length_b   1.000
_cell.length_c   1.000
_cell.angle_alpha   90.00
_cell.angle_beta   90.00
_cell.angle_gamma   90.00
#
_symmetry.space_group_name_H-M   'P 1'
#
loop_
_entity.id
_entity.type
_entity.pdbx_description
1 polymer ?
#
loop_
_entity_poly.entity_id
_entity_poly.type
_entity_poly.pdbx_seq_one_letter_code
_entity_poly.pdbx_strand_id
1 'polypeptide(L)' 'IGRHFGDLAKIRHVINYSISPFEKRAFPNYFSKGIPNVWRPFITSIFKVAPLMVLMYLTYTWGNYEDVTLYEHYCLLSAM' A
#
# COMPACT_ATOMS: atom_id res chain seq x y z
N ILE A 1 -12.56 -28.56 12.26
CA ILE A 1 -13.41 -28.66 11.06
C ILE A 1 -12.62 -28.03 9.92
N GLY A 2 -12.18 -28.82 8.93
CA GLY A 2 -11.47 -28.33 7.73
C GLY A 2 -10.06 -27.74 7.93
N ARG A 3 -9.10 -28.50 8.50
CA ARG A 3 -7.68 -28.07 8.58
C ARG A 3 -6.72 -28.90 7.72
N HIS A 4 -7.20 -29.96 7.07
CA HIS A 4 -6.39 -30.90 6.30
C HIS A 4 -7.00 -31.16 4.92
N PHE A 5 -6.12 -31.41 3.94
CA PHE A 5 -6.53 -31.79 2.59
C PHE A 5 -7.41 -33.04 2.64
N GLY A 6 -8.54 -33.01 1.92
CA GLY A 6 -9.55 -34.09 1.91
C GLY A 6 -10.84 -33.77 2.67
N ASP A 7 -10.81 -32.90 3.69
CA ASP A 7 -11.98 -32.50 4.50
C ASP A 7 -12.25 -30.98 4.47
N LEU A 8 -11.87 -30.32 3.38
CA LEU A 8 -11.99 -28.85 3.24
C LEU A 8 -13.41 -28.43 2.81
N ALA A 9 -13.90 -29.04 1.73
CA ALA A 9 -15.20 -28.71 1.16
C ALA A 9 -15.67 -29.82 0.21
N LYS A 10 -16.99 -29.98 0.06
CA LYS A 10 -17.58 -30.84 -0.98
C LYS A 10 -17.81 -30.00 -2.25
N ILE A 11 -16.87 -30.05 -3.18
CA ILE A 11 -16.94 -29.38 -4.49
C ILE A 11 -17.26 -30.43 -5.56
N ARG A 12 -18.21 -30.15 -6.46
CA ARG A 12 -18.61 -31.05 -7.56
C ARG A 12 -18.52 -30.30 -8.90
N HIS A 13 -18.14 -31.01 -9.96
CA HIS A 13 -18.13 -30.53 -11.36
C HIS A 13 -17.25 -29.29 -11.65
N VAL A 14 -16.06 -29.20 -11.06
CA VAL A 14 -15.07 -28.15 -11.40
C VAL A 14 -13.90 -28.80 -12.13
N ILE A 15 -13.65 -28.40 -13.38
CA ILE A 15 -12.52 -28.87 -14.18
C ILE A 15 -11.53 -27.72 -14.31
N ASN A 16 -10.31 -27.92 -13.81
CA ASN A 16 -9.23 -26.95 -13.88
C ASN A 16 -8.14 -27.46 -14.84
N TYR A 17 -7.71 -26.60 -15.77
CA TYR A 17 -6.63 -26.91 -16.70
C TYR A 17 -5.35 -26.21 -16.27
N SER A 18 -4.25 -26.95 -16.27
CA SER A 18 -2.92 -26.39 -16.01
C SER A 18 -1.92 -26.94 -17.03
N ILE A 19 -1.01 -26.07 -17.45
CA ILE A 19 0.14 -26.39 -18.32
C ILE A 19 1.39 -26.49 -17.44
N SER A 20 2.32 -27.37 -17.81
CA SER A 20 3.59 -27.60 -17.10
C SER A 20 4.40 -26.30 -16.94
N PRO A 21 5.03 -26.05 -15.78
CA PRO A 21 5.83 -24.84 -15.57
C PRO A 21 7.02 -24.73 -16.53
N PHE A 22 7.57 -25.85 -16.99
CA PHE A 22 8.70 -25.88 -17.93
C PHE A 22 8.30 -25.45 -19.35
N GLU A 23 7.00 -25.44 -19.66
CA GLU A 23 6.45 -25.02 -20.96
C GLU A 23 5.99 -23.55 -20.95
N LYS A 24 5.88 -22.95 -19.76
CA LYS A 24 5.43 -21.57 -19.58
C LYS A 24 6.60 -20.62 -19.50
N ARG A 25 6.39 -19.40 -19.99
CA ARG A 25 7.28 -18.27 -19.69
C ARG A 25 7.09 -17.87 -18.23
N ALA A 26 8.18 -17.53 -17.53
CA ALA A 26 8.12 -17.06 -16.14
C ALA A 26 7.41 -15.71 -15.98
N PHE A 27 7.60 -14.80 -16.95
CA PHE A 27 7.01 -13.44 -16.94
C PHE A 27 6.28 -13.12 -18.25
N PRO A 28 5.12 -13.74 -18.53
CA PRO A 28 4.33 -13.41 -19.71
C PRO A 28 3.63 -12.06 -19.52
N ASN A 29 3.59 -11.23 -20.57
CA ASN A 29 2.88 -9.93 -20.60
C ASN A 29 3.20 -8.99 -19.42
N TYR A 30 4.46 -9.00 -18.96
CA TYR A 30 4.87 -8.25 -17.76
C TYR A 30 4.45 -6.77 -17.81
N PHE A 31 4.69 -6.07 -18.91
CA PHE A 31 4.30 -4.67 -19.04
C PHE A 31 2.84 -4.49 -19.42
N SER A 32 2.37 -5.20 -20.45
CA SER A 32 1.01 -5.03 -20.99
C SER A 32 -0.10 -5.43 -20.00
N LYS A 33 0.15 -6.40 -19.12
CA LYS A 33 -0.80 -6.83 -18.08
C LYS A 33 -0.37 -6.46 -16.68
N GLY A 34 0.92 -6.50 -16.36
CA GLY A 34 1.41 -6.20 -15.01
C GLY A 34 1.18 -4.75 -14.60
N ILE A 35 1.56 -3.78 -15.45
CA ILE A 35 1.38 -2.36 -15.12
C ILE A 35 -0.11 -2.02 -14.91
N PRO A 36 -1.05 -2.36 -15.82
CA PRO A 36 -2.46 -2.06 -15.60
C PRO A 36 -3.04 -2.77 -14.35
N ASN A 37 -2.58 -3.99 -14.06
CA ASN A 37 -3.06 -4.75 -12.90
C ASN A 37 -2.53 -4.20 -11.57
N VAL A 38 -1.38 -3.53 -11.54
CA VAL A 38 -0.87 -2.82 -10.35
C VAL A 38 -1.49 -1.44 -10.22
N TRP A 39 -1.65 -0.74 -11.34
CA TRP A 39 -2.22 0.60 -11.39
C TRP A 39 -3.69 0.64 -10.92
N ARG A 40 -4.49 -0.34 -11.33
CA ARG A 40 -5.91 -0.47 -10.91
C ARG A 40 -6.09 -0.45 -9.38
N PRO A 41 -5.50 -1.39 -8.60
CA PRO A 41 -5.66 -1.39 -7.15
C PRO A 41 -5.01 -0.18 -6.49
N PHE A 42 -3.90 0.33 -7.04
CA PHE A 42 -3.24 1.53 -6.53
C PHE A 42 -4.18 2.74 -6.51
N ILE A 43 -4.83 3.07 -7.64
CA ILE A 43 -5.79 4.19 -7.67
C ILE A 43 -6.94 3.97 -6.69
N THR A 44 -7.45 2.74 -6.58
CA THR A 44 -8.58 2.45 -5.68
C THR A 44 -8.22 2.56 -4.20
N SER A 45 -6.93 2.47 -3.84
CA SER A 45 -6.47 2.59 -2.45
C SER A 45 -5.96 3.99 -2.09
N ILE A 46 -5.53 4.80 -3.07
CA ILE A 46 -5.01 6.15 -2.84
C ILE A 46 -5.96 6.98 -1.96
N PHE A 47 -7.26 7.01 -2.26
CA PHE A 47 -8.21 7.81 -1.47
C PHE A 47 -8.48 7.27 -0.06
N LYS A 48 -8.08 6.04 0.24
CA LYS A 48 -8.20 5.45 1.58
C LYS A 48 -6.97 5.75 2.44
N VAL A 49 -5.77 5.82 1.81
CA VAL A 49 -4.49 5.94 2.53
C VAL A 49 -3.96 7.38 2.50
N ALA A 50 -4.06 8.06 1.37
CA ALA A 50 -3.50 9.40 1.17
C ALA A 50 -4.02 10.46 2.16
N PRO A 51 -5.32 10.51 2.53
CA PRO A 51 -5.81 11.54 3.44
C PRO A 51 -5.11 11.52 4.80
N LEU A 52 -4.90 10.32 5.36
CA LEU A 52 -4.22 10.17 6.64
C LEU A 52 -2.73 10.57 6.53
N MET A 53 -2.06 10.16 5.46
CA MET A 53 -0.66 10.49 5.22
C MET A 53 -0.46 12.00 5.04
N VAL A 54 -1.34 12.66 4.30
CA VAL A 54 -1.29 14.12 4.09
C VAL A 54 -1.56 14.85 5.39
N LEU A 55 -2.56 14.43 6.17
CA LEU A 55 -2.87 15.05 7.46
C LEU A 55 -1.69 14.95 8.42
N MET A 56 -1.09 13.76 8.54
CA MET A 56 0.11 13.55 9.37
C MET A 56 1.27 14.46 8.93
N TYR A 57 1.50 14.56 7.62
CA TYR A 57 2.56 15.40 7.08
C TYR A 57 2.33 16.88 7.40
N LEU A 58 1.11 17.38 7.20
CA LEU A 58 0.77 18.78 7.49
C LEU A 58 0.92 19.12 8.97
N THR A 59 0.45 18.25 9.88
CA THR A 59 0.61 18.45 11.32
C THR A 59 2.06 18.43 11.74
N TYR A 60 2.88 17.56 11.13
CA TYR A 60 4.31 17.50 11.40
C TYR A 60 5.00 18.78 10.95
N THR A 61 4.76 19.24 9.73
CA THR A 61 5.40 20.45 9.21
C THR A 61 5.00 21.69 10.00
N TRP A 62 3.73 21.79 10.41
CA TRP A 62 3.27 22.90 11.23
C TRP A 62 3.94 22.90 12.60
N GLY A 63 3.99 21.75 13.30
CA GLY A 63 4.64 21.66 14.61
C GLY A 63 6.12 22.06 14.58
N ASN A 64 6.88 21.59 13.59
CA ASN A 64 8.29 21.96 13.45
C ASN A 64 8.47 23.47 13.18
N TYR A 65 7.56 24.10 12.45
CA TYR A 65 7.62 25.53 12.17
C TYR A 65 7.34 26.37 13.43
N GLU A 66 6.34 25.96 14.20
CA GLU A 66 5.98 26.62 15.47
C GLU A 66 7.13 26.52 16.49
N ASP A 67 7.73 25.34 16.64
CA ASP A 67 8.84 25.09 17.56
C ASP A 67 10.05 26.01 17.28
N VAL A 68 10.43 26.16 16.01
CA VAL A 68 11.54 27.04 15.60
C VAL A 68 11.20 28.51 15.86
N THR A 69 9.97 28.92 15.54
CA THR A 69 9.52 30.32 15.72
C THR A 69 9.48 30.70 17.20
N LEU A 70 9.03 29.79 18.07
CA LEU A 70 9.05 29.98 19.52
C LEU A 70 10.48 30.11 20.05
N TYR A 71 11.41 29.28 19.58
CA TYR A 71 12.81 29.33 19.98
C TYR A 71 13.46 30.69 19.69
N GLU A 72 13.22 31.25 18.51
CA GLU A 72 13.68 32.59 18.11
C GLU A 72 13.10 33.67 19.03
N HIS A 73 11.79 33.61 19.32
CA HIS A 73 11.13 34.57 20.22
C HIS A 73 11.65 34.49 21.67
N TYR A 74 11.87 33.29 22.22
CA TYR A 74 12.43 33.12 23.56
C TYR A 74 13.88 33.61 23.65
N CYS A 75 14.69 33.39 22.61
CA CYS A 75 16.08 33.86 22.56
C CYS A 75 16.15 35.39 22.54
N LEU A 76 15.27 36.04 21.77
CA LEU A 76 15.17 37.51 21.72
C LEU A 76 14.67 38.11 23.05
N LEU A 77 13.69 37.48 23.71
CA LEU A 77 13.19 37.91 25.03
C LEU A 77 14.22 37.73 26.16
N SER A 78 15.09 36.72 26.07
CA SER A 78 16.18 36.52 27.05
C SER A 78 17.39 37.42 26.81
N ALA A 79 17.50 38.05 25.65
CA ALA A 79 18.62 38.91 25.27
C ALA A 79 18.34 40.43 25.46
N MET A 80 17.14 40.80 25.90
CA MET A 80 16.67 42.16 26.13
C MET A 80 16.51 42.47 27.62
#